data_AF-A0A1M7BVV4-F1
#
_entry.id   AF-A0A1M7BVV4-F1
#
_cell.length_a   1.000
_cell.length_b   1.000
_cell.length_c   1.000
_cell.angle_alpha   90.00
_cell.angle_beta   90.00
_cell.angle_gamma   90.00
#
_symmetry.space_group_name_H-M   'P 1'
#
loop_
_entity.id
_entity.type
_entity.pdbx_description
1 polymer ?
#
loop_
_entity_poly.entity_id
_entity_poly.type
_entity_poly.pdbx_seq_one_letter_code
_entity_poly.pdbx_strand_id
1 'polypeptide(L)'
;MTEEDDLRVLLERVVPQPAASAQRLDRIHERVRRRRRRMAAVTGSVVVAFAASLLAVPGLLRPEGGAAPVAVATSGQAQLPSSPPASARGEEPTTPGSTPGRGYLPPGMAGLRLRPPPGWKVLADQDTDTVFLSSQKLVLPQGGCAHALDGFCTPLARVLAEDGALVMFHLAQSKAPAAKFGGYELPLTDEDPYSSCRAVTGTRQMGRTMVGSAATGAVVWAVACLSHPSAAQLTRVRGLLASADFG
;
A
#
# COMPACT_ATOMS: atom_id res chain seq x y z
N MET A 1 -27.26 57.39 4.75
CA MET A 1 -26.95 56.17 3.97
C MET A 1 -25.56 55.77 4.37
N THR A 2 -25.45 54.69 5.14
CA THR A 2 -24.22 54.23 5.78
C THR A 2 -23.55 53.19 4.91
N GLU A 3 -22.21 53.19 4.87
CA GLU A 3 -21.34 52.31 4.07
C GLU A 3 -21.69 50.80 4.16
N GLU A 4 -22.32 50.39 5.25
CA GLU A 4 -22.76 49.01 5.47
C GLU A 4 -23.89 48.56 4.52
N ASP A 5 -24.75 49.47 4.06
CA ASP A 5 -25.86 49.13 3.16
C ASP A 5 -25.36 48.85 1.73
N ASP A 6 -24.35 49.59 1.26
CA ASP A 6 -23.77 49.38 -0.08
C ASP A 6 -22.98 48.06 -0.17
N LEU A 7 -22.37 47.63 0.94
CA LEU A 7 -21.64 46.35 1.01
C LEU A 7 -22.57 45.14 0.96
N ARG A 8 -23.78 45.25 1.55
CA ARG A 8 -24.80 44.20 1.46
C ARG A 8 -25.31 44.00 0.03
N VAL A 9 -25.53 45.08 -0.70
CA VAL A 9 -26.03 45.02 -2.09
C VAL A 9 -24.99 44.41 -3.04
N LEU A 10 -23.69 44.64 -2.80
CA LEU A 10 -22.62 44.03 -3.60
C LEU A 10 -22.46 42.53 -3.34
N LEU A 11 -22.64 42.08 -2.09
CA LEU A 11 -22.53 40.65 -1.75
C LEU A 11 -23.71 39.82 -2.28
N GLU A 12 -24.92 40.37 -2.34
CA GLU A 12 -26.08 39.66 -2.88
C GLU A 12 -26.00 39.43 -4.41
N ARG A 13 -25.25 40.24 -5.16
CA ARG A 13 -25.13 40.12 -6.63
C ARG A 13 -24.07 39.13 -7.12
N VAL A 14 -23.15 38.68 -6.27
CA VAL A 14 -21.97 37.90 -6.70
C VAL A 14 -22.01 36.43 -6.28
N VAL A 15 -23.00 36.00 -5.49
CA VAL A 15 -23.13 34.59 -5.12
C VAL A 15 -24.07 33.88 -6.10
N PRO A 16 -23.55 33.14 -7.10
CA PRO A 16 -24.40 32.26 -7.90
C PRO A 16 -25.02 31.24 -6.95
N GLN A 17 -26.34 31.34 -6.73
CA GLN A 17 -27.06 30.32 -5.99
C GLN A 17 -26.90 28.99 -6.73
N PRO A 18 -26.29 27.96 -6.11
CA PRO A 18 -26.20 26.66 -6.74
C PRO A 18 -27.62 26.09 -6.84
N ALA A 19 -28.17 26.05 -8.04
CA ALA A 19 -29.46 25.42 -8.30
C ALA A 19 -29.41 23.94 -7.88
N ALA A 20 -30.18 23.60 -6.84
CA ALA A 20 -30.68 22.29 -6.45
C ALA A 20 -29.65 21.11 -6.49
N SER A 21 -28.87 20.97 -5.43
CA SER A 21 -28.00 19.80 -5.17
C SER A 21 -28.78 18.50 -4.88
N ALA A 22 -30.02 18.58 -4.39
CA ALA A 22 -30.79 17.42 -3.94
C ALA A 22 -31.08 16.42 -5.08
N GLN A 23 -31.54 16.90 -6.25
CA GLN A 23 -31.85 16.01 -7.38
C GLN A 23 -30.61 15.31 -7.96
N ARG A 24 -29.42 15.91 -7.86
CA ARG A 24 -28.17 15.26 -8.29
C ARG A 24 -27.79 14.13 -7.35
N LEU A 25 -27.90 14.34 -6.04
CA LEU A 25 -27.60 13.33 -5.04
C LEU A 25 -28.57 12.14 -5.14
N ASP A 26 -29.86 12.39 -5.35
CA ASP A 26 -30.86 11.33 -5.53
C ASP A 26 -30.56 10.46 -6.76
N ARG A 27 -30.17 11.07 -7.90
CA ARG A 27 -29.75 10.33 -9.09
C ARG A 27 -28.50 9.50 -8.86
N ILE A 28 -27.56 9.98 -8.05
CA ILE A 28 -26.35 9.23 -7.68
C ILE A 28 -26.73 8.06 -6.79
N HIS A 29 -27.55 8.28 -5.75
CA HIS A 29 -28.04 7.23 -4.86
C HIS A 29 -28.81 6.14 -5.62
N GLU A 30 -29.65 6.52 -6.59
CA GLU A 30 -30.40 5.56 -7.37
C GLU A 30 -29.49 4.73 -8.30
N ARG A 31 -28.46 5.35 -8.91
CA ARG A 31 -27.45 4.61 -9.70
C ARG A 31 -26.65 3.64 -8.83
N VAL A 32 -26.23 4.06 -7.64
CA VAL A 32 -25.48 3.20 -6.70
C VAL A 32 -26.37 2.04 -6.23
N ARG A 33 -27.64 2.30 -5.90
CA ARG A 33 -28.60 1.27 -5.49
C ARG A 33 -28.86 0.25 -6.60
N ARG A 34 -29.04 0.71 -7.85
CA ARG A 34 -29.18 -0.19 -9.02
C ARG A 34 -27.92 -1.02 -9.27
N ARG A 35 -26.73 -0.43 -9.13
CA ARG A 35 -25.45 -1.15 -9.29
C ARG A 35 -25.25 -2.22 -8.21
N ARG A 36 -25.55 -1.90 -6.94
CA ARG A 36 -25.51 -2.88 -5.84
C ARG A 36 -26.47 -4.05 -6.07
N ARG A 37 -27.70 -3.79 -6.53
CA ARG A 37 -28.67 -4.85 -6.85
C ARG A 37 -28.21 -5.76 -7.98
N ARG A 38 -27.53 -5.21 -9.00
CA ARG A 38 -26.98 -6.02 -10.10
C ARG A 38 -25.79 -6.87 -9.65
N MET A 39 -24.95 -6.38 -8.73
CA MET A 39 -23.85 -7.20 -8.19
C MET A 39 -24.32 -8.32 -7.27
N ALA A 40 -25.42 -8.13 -6.54
CA ALA A 40 -26.01 -9.19 -5.71
C ALA A 40 -26.66 -10.33 -6.53
N ALA A 41 -26.85 -10.15 -7.84
CA ALA A 41 -27.43 -11.16 -8.74
C ALA A 41 -26.40 -11.90 -9.61
N VAL A 42 -25.10 -11.60 -9.47
CA VAL A 42 -24.02 -12.18 -10.31
C VAL A 42 -23.11 -13.16 -9.54
N THR A 43 -23.32 -13.37 -8.24
CA THR A 43 -22.70 -14.49 -7.50
C THR A 43 -23.55 -15.75 -7.59
N GLY A 44 -23.76 -16.23 -8.81
CA GLY A 44 -24.40 -17.49 -9.12
C GLY A 44 -23.89 -17.98 -10.47
N SER A 45 -23.27 -19.17 -10.47
CA SER A 45 -22.75 -19.93 -11.62
C SER A 45 -21.51 -19.40 -12.36
N VAL A 46 -20.33 -19.79 -11.88
CA VAL A 46 -19.25 -20.28 -12.78
C VAL A 46 -18.66 -21.55 -12.15
N VAL A 47 -19.30 -22.69 -12.41
CA VAL A 47 -18.66 -24.00 -12.33
C VAL A 47 -18.28 -24.34 -13.76
N VAL A 48 -17.00 -24.23 -14.11
CA VAL A 48 -16.48 -24.77 -15.38
C VAL A 48 -15.61 -25.97 -15.02
N ALA A 49 -16.25 -27.14 -15.13
CA ALA A 49 -15.60 -28.42 -15.14
C ALA A 49 -14.79 -28.55 -16.44
N PHE A 50 -13.46 -28.62 -16.33
CA PHE A 50 -12.61 -29.11 -17.42
C PHE A 50 -12.46 -30.62 -17.24
N ALA A 51 -13.26 -31.37 -18.00
CA ALA A 51 -13.07 -32.80 -18.19
C ALA A 51 -13.23 -33.15 -19.68
N ALA A 52 -12.24 -33.89 -20.15
CA ALA A 52 -12.23 -34.81 -21.30
C ALA A 52 -12.00 -34.27 -22.73
N SER A 53 -10.79 -34.58 -23.22
CA SER A 53 -10.52 -35.12 -24.57
C SER A 53 -9.62 -36.34 -24.33
N LEU A 54 -10.07 -37.61 -24.44
CA LEU A 54 -10.19 -38.47 -25.65
C LEU A 54 -8.85 -38.48 -26.46
N LEU A 55 -8.14 -39.58 -26.75
CA LEU A 55 -8.50 -40.96 -27.12
C LEU A 55 -7.25 -41.88 -27.19
N ALA A 56 -7.50 -43.19 -27.03
CA ALA A 56 -6.90 -44.36 -27.72
C ALA A 56 -5.48 -44.86 -27.40
N VAL A 57 -5.41 -46.02 -26.70
CA VAL A 57 -4.65 -47.23 -27.13
C VAL A 57 -5.44 -48.48 -26.68
N PRO A 58 -5.72 -49.47 -27.57
CA PRO A 58 -6.48 -50.67 -27.23
C PRO A 58 -5.58 -51.88 -26.90
N GLY A 59 -6.04 -52.70 -25.96
CA GLY A 59 -5.86 -54.16 -25.97
C GLY A 59 -4.63 -54.75 -25.27
N LEU A 60 -4.85 -55.41 -24.13
CA LEU A 60 -4.60 -56.85 -23.98
C LEU A 60 -5.14 -57.39 -22.64
N LEU A 61 -5.92 -58.45 -22.80
CA LEU A 61 -6.56 -59.33 -21.81
C LEU A 61 -5.59 -59.86 -20.75
N ARG A 62 -6.05 -60.02 -19.49
CA ARG A 62 -6.15 -61.33 -18.80
C ARG A 62 -6.80 -61.20 -17.39
N PRO A 63 -7.76 -62.08 -17.02
CA PRO A 63 -8.33 -62.21 -15.68
C PRO A 63 -7.68 -63.37 -14.88
N GLU A 64 -8.17 -63.59 -13.64
CA GLU A 64 -7.71 -64.52 -12.57
C GLU A 64 -6.62 -63.94 -11.66
N GLY A 65 -6.68 -64.02 -10.33
CA GLY A 65 -7.56 -64.73 -9.42
C GLY A 65 -6.80 -64.95 -8.11
N GLY A 66 -7.47 -64.73 -6.97
CA GLY A 66 -7.23 -65.39 -5.68
C GLY A 66 -5.84 -65.32 -4.99
N ALA A 67 -5.83 -64.72 -3.79
CA ALA A 67 -5.27 -65.25 -2.52
C ALA A 67 -4.59 -64.16 -1.69
N ALA A 68 -4.94 -64.15 -0.40
CA ALA A 68 -4.49 -63.21 0.61
C ALA A 68 -3.10 -63.62 1.21
N PRO A 69 -2.69 -63.04 2.35
CA PRO A 69 -1.60 -62.09 2.49
C PRO A 69 -0.27 -62.73 2.94
N VAL A 70 0.87 -62.14 2.57
CA VAL A 70 2.15 -62.41 3.24
C VAL A 70 2.84 -61.09 3.56
N ALA A 71 3.05 -60.86 4.85
CA ALA A 71 3.90 -59.81 5.38
C ALA A 71 5.38 -60.14 5.09
N VAL A 72 6.09 -59.19 4.50
CA VAL A 72 7.56 -59.13 4.56
C VAL A 72 7.95 -57.68 4.84
N ALA A 73 8.48 -57.46 6.04
CA ALA A 73 9.23 -56.27 6.37
C ALA A 73 10.57 -56.32 5.63
N THR A 74 10.91 -55.27 4.89
CA THR A 74 12.30 -54.96 4.57
C THR A 74 12.46 -53.46 4.45
N SER A 75 13.22 -52.92 5.39
CA SER A 75 13.69 -51.54 5.44
C SER A 75 14.53 -51.23 4.20
N GLY A 76 14.02 -50.33 3.36
CA GLY A 76 14.69 -49.84 2.15
C GLY A 76 14.62 -48.32 2.11
N GLN A 77 15.62 -47.70 2.68
CA GLN A 77 15.84 -46.26 2.73
C GLN A 77 16.13 -45.76 1.30
N ALA A 78 15.17 -45.09 0.66
CA ALA A 78 15.34 -44.44 -0.64
C ALA A 78 15.11 -42.93 -0.49
N GLN A 79 16.18 -42.18 -0.71
CA GLN A 79 16.33 -40.74 -0.53
C GLN A 79 15.34 -39.94 -1.38
N LEU A 80 14.71 -38.94 -0.74
CA LEU A 80 14.00 -37.87 -1.41
C LEU A 80 14.96 -37.09 -2.34
N PRO A 81 14.53 -36.68 -3.55
CA PRO A 81 15.26 -35.68 -4.31
C PRO A 81 15.15 -34.33 -3.60
N SER A 82 16.24 -33.95 -2.93
CA SER A 82 16.48 -32.59 -2.43
C SER A 82 16.40 -31.60 -3.59
N SER A 83 15.29 -30.88 -3.67
CA SER A 83 15.21 -29.65 -4.44
C SER A 83 16.09 -28.59 -3.77
N PRO A 84 16.87 -27.81 -4.52
CA PRO A 84 17.77 -26.81 -3.95
C PRO A 84 16.97 -25.75 -3.18
N PRO A 85 17.49 -25.21 -2.06
CA PRO A 85 16.87 -24.08 -1.40
C PRO A 85 16.90 -22.90 -2.37
N ALA A 86 15.72 -22.44 -2.78
CA ALA A 86 15.56 -21.11 -3.34
C ALA A 86 16.17 -20.14 -2.32
N SER A 87 17.24 -19.47 -2.71
CA SER A 87 17.86 -18.37 -1.96
C SER A 87 16.83 -17.27 -1.79
N ALA A 88 15.99 -17.39 -0.76
CA ALA A 88 15.27 -16.27 -0.18
C ALA A 88 16.31 -15.39 0.51
N ARG A 89 16.97 -14.52 -0.25
CA ARG A 89 17.58 -13.31 0.32
C ARG A 89 16.42 -12.44 0.80
N GLY A 90 15.93 -12.72 2.01
CA GLY A 90 15.24 -11.70 2.79
C GLY A 90 16.27 -10.62 3.06
N GLU A 91 16.18 -9.51 2.33
CA GLU A 91 17.12 -8.41 2.44
C GLU A 91 17.01 -7.86 3.87
N GLU A 92 18.13 -7.93 4.61
CA GLU A 92 18.12 -7.54 6.02
C GLU A 92 17.94 -6.02 6.15
N PRO A 93 17.09 -5.54 7.09
CA PRO A 93 16.84 -4.11 7.26
C PRO A 93 18.15 -3.34 7.46
N THR A 94 18.46 -2.45 6.52
CA THR A 94 19.67 -1.65 6.56
C THR A 94 19.42 -0.39 7.38
N THR A 95 20.40 -0.02 8.21
CA THR A 95 20.36 1.27 8.91
C THR A 95 20.81 2.34 7.92
N PRO A 96 20.03 3.40 7.67
CA PRO A 96 20.39 4.41 6.69
C PRO A 96 21.68 5.10 7.13
N GLY A 97 22.72 5.03 6.30
CA GLY A 97 23.93 5.83 6.45
C GLY A 97 23.58 7.30 6.24
N SER A 98 23.19 7.99 7.29
CA SER A 98 22.90 9.43 7.25
C SER A 98 24.18 10.17 7.61
N THR A 99 24.92 10.68 6.62
CA THR A 99 25.99 11.64 6.92
C THR A 99 25.33 12.89 7.53
N PRO A 100 25.81 13.38 8.69
CA PRO A 100 25.28 14.60 9.30
C PRO A 100 25.21 15.73 8.27
N GLY A 101 24.02 16.31 8.08
CA GLY A 101 23.78 17.42 7.15
C GLY A 101 23.39 17.03 5.71
N ARG A 102 23.63 15.81 5.23
CA ARG A 102 23.26 15.42 3.84
C ARG A 102 21.88 14.75 3.71
N GLY A 103 21.36 14.14 4.77
CA GLY A 103 20.13 13.35 4.69
C GLY A 103 20.31 12.03 3.94
N TYR A 104 19.28 11.18 3.97
CA TYR A 104 19.19 9.93 3.25
C TYR A 104 18.49 10.16 1.91
N LEU A 105 19.06 9.65 0.82
CA LEU A 105 18.49 9.70 -0.53
C LEU A 105 18.05 8.28 -0.90
N PRO A 106 16.75 7.96 -0.83
CA PRO A 106 16.28 6.65 -1.23
C PRO A 106 16.49 6.45 -2.74
N PRO A 107 17.06 5.31 -3.17
CA PRO A 107 17.17 4.97 -4.59
C PRO A 107 15.80 5.04 -5.28
N GLY A 108 15.77 5.50 -6.53
CA GLY A 108 14.54 5.56 -7.33
C GLY A 108 13.55 6.68 -6.97
N MET A 109 13.70 7.38 -5.84
CA MET A 109 12.72 8.37 -5.36
C MET A 109 12.90 9.78 -5.96
N ALA A 110 13.32 9.89 -7.21
CA ALA A 110 13.43 11.15 -7.97
C ALA A 110 14.16 12.30 -7.24
N GLY A 111 15.18 11.98 -6.44
CA GLY A 111 15.97 12.97 -5.68
C GLY A 111 15.40 13.36 -4.32
N LEU A 112 14.32 12.70 -3.86
CA LEU A 112 13.77 12.87 -2.52
C LEU A 112 14.85 12.69 -1.46
N ARG A 113 14.96 13.65 -0.56
CA ARG A 113 15.84 13.66 0.58
C ARG A 113 15.04 13.54 1.85
N LEU A 114 15.42 12.59 2.69
CA LEU A 114 14.78 12.30 3.98
C LEU A 114 15.79 12.54 5.11
N ARG A 115 15.31 12.86 6.31
CA ARG A 115 16.14 12.89 7.52
C ARG A 115 15.55 11.94 8.57
N PRO A 116 15.80 10.62 8.43
CA PRO A 116 15.32 9.64 9.41
C PRO A 116 15.85 9.96 10.81
N PRO A 117 15.02 9.86 11.86
CA PRO A 117 15.51 9.96 13.22
C PRO A 117 16.57 8.86 13.51
N PRO A 118 17.51 9.10 14.44
CA PRO A 118 18.52 8.11 14.79
C PRO A 118 17.90 6.76 15.16
N GLY A 119 18.53 5.67 14.70
CA GLY A 119 18.11 4.29 15.00
C GLY A 119 16.99 3.73 14.13
N TRP A 120 16.32 4.58 13.33
CA TRP A 120 15.29 4.12 12.39
C TRP A 120 15.87 3.22 11.31
N LYS A 121 15.06 2.27 10.84
CA LYS A 121 15.41 1.29 9.81
C LYS A 121 14.75 1.64 8.49
N VAL A 122 15.46 1.40 7.40
CA VAL A 122 14.89 1.48 6.06
C VAL A 122 14.48 0.09 5.62
N LEU A 123 13.30 0.01 5.02
CA LEU A 123 12.88 -1.13 4.23
C LEU A 123 12.56 -0.61 2.83
N ALA A 124 13.24 -1.10 1.82
CA ALA A 124 12.99 -0.76 0.43
C ALA A 124 12.80 -2.06 -0.33
N ASP A 125 11.84 -2.06 -1.25
CA ASP A 125 11.70 -3.10 -2.25
C ASP A 125 12.19 -2.51 -3.57
N GLN A 126 13.28 -3.05 -4.11
CA GLN A 126 13.94 -2.53 -5.32
C GLN A 126 13.03 -2.60 -6.55
N ASP A 127 12.01 -3.47 -6.52
CA ASP A 127 11.06 -3.64 -7.61
C ASP A 127 9.89 -2.64 -7.54
N THR A 128 9.91 -1.71 -6.57
CA THR A 128 8.80 -0.79 -6.31
C THR A 128 9.26 0.65 -6.16
N ASP A 129 8.38 1.59 -6.53
CA ASP A 129 8.54 3.02 -6.30
C ASP A 129 8.19 3.39 -4.83
N THR A 130 8.54 2.55 -3.86
CA THR A 130 8.15 2.70 -2.46
C THR A 130 9.32 2.45 -1.51
N VAL A 131 9.50 3.36 -0.55
CA VAL A 131 10.44 3.19 0.57
C VAL A 131 9.70 3.34 1.90
N PHE A 132 10.10 2.52 2.86
CA PHE A 132 9.57 2.54 4.21
C PHE A 132 10.66 2.91 5.21
N LEU A 133 10.28 3.71 6.20
CA LEU A 133 11.09 4.01 7.37
C LEU A 133 10.34 3.55 8.62
N SER A 134 11.03 2.88 9.53
CA SER A 134 10.42 2.31 10.73
C SER A 134 11.25 2.60 11.98
N SER A 135 10.58 2.87 13.11
CA SER A 135 11.25 2.97 14.42
C SER A 135 11.65 1.63 15.03
N GLN A 136 11.16 0.51 14.47
CA GLN A 136 11.44 -0.85 14.94
C GLN A 136 11.93 -1.76 13.79
N LYS A 137 12.55 -2.90 14.13
CA LYS A 137 12.96 -3.90 13.12
C LYS A 137 11.70 -4.56 12.56
N LEU A 138 11.45 -4.33 11.27
CA LEU A 138 10.36 -4.92 10.51
C LEU A 138 10.94 -5.65 9.30
N VAL A 139 10.13 -6.46 8.61
CA VAL A 139 10.55 -7.19 7.41
C VAL A 139 9.42 -7.09 6.39
N LEU A 140 9.79 -6.84 5.13
CA LEU A 140 8.86 -6.89 4.01
C LEU A 140 8.45 -8.36 3.76
N PRO A 141 7.17 -8.66 3.45
CA PRO A 141 6.77 -10.01 3.05
C PRO A 141 7.47 -10.43 1.75
N GLN A 142 7.49 -11.73 1.46
CA GLN A 142 7.98 -12.22 0.17
C GLN A 142 7.13 -11.63 -0.97
N GLY A 143 7.78 -11.06 -1.99
CA GLY A 143 7.10 -10.30 -3.06
C GLY A 143 6.75 -8.86 -2.68
N GLY A 144 7.24 -8.38 -1.52
CA GLY A 144 7.21 -7.00 -1.09
C GLY A 144 5.83 -6.37 -1.16
N CYS A 145 5.67 -5.36 -2.02
CA CYS A 145 4.44 -4.56 -2.12
C CYS A 145 3.48 -4.98 -3.24
N ALA A 146 3.69 -6.12 -3.88
CA ALA A 146 2.90 -6.53 -5.04
C ALA A 146 1.37 -6.63 -4.79
N HIS A 147 0.95 -6.82 -3.54
CA HIS A 147 -0.46 -6.96 -3.13
C HIS A 147 -0.86 -5.97 -2.03
N ALA A 148 -0.76 -4.66 -2.32
CA ALA A 148 -1.19 -3.61 -1.40
C ALA A 148 -2.69 -3.72 -1.04
N LEU A 149 -3.01 -3.61 0.26
CA LEU A 149 -4.38 -3.44 0.73
C LEU A 149 -4.68 -1.93 0.77
N ASP A 150 -5.70 -1.49 0.05
CA ASP A 150 -6.18 -0.10 0.03
C ASP A 150 -5.11 0.94 -0.37
N GLY A 151 -4.19 0.57 -1.27
CA GLY A 151 -3.13 1.46 -1.76
C GLY A 151 -2.00 1.72 -0.75
N PHE A 152 -2.12 1.18 0.47
CA PHE A 152 -1.00 1.04 1.38
C PHE A 152 -0.41 -0.34 1.12
N CYS A 153 0.79 -0.38 0.54
CA CYS A 153 1.59 -1.56 0.72
C CYS A 153 1.71 -1.71 2.23
N THR A 154 1.12 -2.78 2.77
CA THR A 154 1.24 -3.09 4.17
C THR A 154 2.40 -4.06 4.21
N PRO A 155 3.66 -3.58 4.17
CA PRO A 155 4.70 -4.45 4.61
C PRO A 155 4.36 -4.74 6.06
N LEU A 156 4.72 -5.93 6.50
CA LEU A 156 4.89 -6.30 7.88
C LEU A 156 4.16 -7.62 8.09
N ALA A 157 4.98 -8.65 8.14
CA ALA A 157 4.64 -9.87 8.84
C ALA A 157 4.42 -9.66 10.37
N ARG A 158 4.38 -8.41 10.88
CA ARG A 158 4.41 -8.07 12.31
C ARG A 158 3.62 -6.80 12.66
N VAL A 159 3.07 -6.82 13.86
CA VAL A 159 2.34 -5.70 14.46
C VAL A 159 3.30 -4.57 14.89
N LEU A 160 2.87 -3.30 14.85
CA LEU A 160 3.63 -2.19 15.42
C LEU A 160 3.61 -2.29 16.96
N ALA A 161 4.79 -2.22 17.57
CA ALA A 161 4.88 -2.17 19.02
C ALA A 161 4.28 -0.84 19.54
N GLU A 162 4.02 -0.76 20.85
CA GLU A 162 3.69 0.52 21.48
C GLU A 162 4.80 1.55 21.22
N ASP A 163 4.41 2.79 20.92
CA ASP A 163 5.29 3.87 20.44
C ASP A 163 6.00 3.57 19.09
N GLY A 164 5.61 2.47 18.41
CA GLY A 164 6.07 2.08 17.09
C GLY A 164 5.51 2.99 15.99
N ALA A 165 6.34 3.25 14.97
CA ALA A 165 5.92 3.99 13.78
C ALA A 165 6.47 3.35 12.50
N LEU A 166 5.66 3.39 11.45
CA LEU A 166 6.01 3.05 10.08
C LEU A 166 5.63 4.25 9.19
N VAL A 167 6.55 4.69 8.35
CA VAL A 167 6.33 5.76 7.38
C VAL A 167 6.61 5.22 5.99
N MET A 168 5.61 5.26 5.12
CA MET A 168 5.72 4.91 3.72
C MET A 168 5.90 6.17 2.89
N PHE A 169 6.81 6.14 1.94
CA PHE A 169 6.93 7.13 0.87
C PHE A 169 6.75 6.40 -0.46
N HIS A 170 5.73 6.78 -1.22
CA HIS A 170 5.43 6.19 -2.52
C HIS A 170 5.57 7.26 -3.61
N LEU A 171 6.43 7.01 -4.58
CA LEU A 171 6.59 7.86 -5.76
C LEU A 171 5.54 7.47 -6.80
N ALA A 172 4.64 8.41 -7.09
CA ALA A 172 3.86 8.37 -8.32
C ALA A 172 4.61 9.07 -9.44
N GLN A 173 4.91 8.31 -10.48
CA GLN A 173 5.29 8.88 -11.76
C GLN A 173 4.02 9.14 -12.57
N SER A 174 3.66 10.41 -12.73
CA SER A 174 2.57 10.79 -13.61
C SER A 174 3.12 11.18 -14.97
N LYS A 175 2.49 10.66 -16.03
CA LYS A 175 2.76 11.08 -17.42
C LYS A 175 2.19 12.46 -17.72
N ALA A 176 1.49 13.10 -16.78
CA ALA A 176 0.90 14.40 -16.99
C ALA A 176 1.98 15.51 -16.99
N PRO A 177 1.76 16.63 -17.71
CA PRO A 177 2.71 17.73 -17.74
C PRO A 177 2.93 18.32 -16.35
N ALA A 178 4.17 18.61 -16.00
CA ALA A 178 4.54 18.92 -14.63
C ALA A 178 3.90 20.19 -14.05
N ALA A 179 3.50 21.13 -14.91
CA ALA A 179 2.74 22.32 -14.54
C ALA A 179 1.38 22.02 -13.89
N LYS A 180 0.86 20.78 -14.00
CA LYS A 180 -0.40 20.36 -13.37
C LYS A 180 -0.22 19.84 -11.95
N PHE A 181 1.02 19.63 -11.48
CA PHE A 181 1.23 19.00 -10.18
C PHE A 181 1.23 19.95 -8.99
N GLY A 182 1.39 21.26 -9.19
CA GLY A 182 1.41 22.22 -8.07
C GLY A 182 0.17 22.17 -7.17
N GLY A 183 -0.99 21.80 -7.72
CA GLY A 183 -2.23 21.64 -6.94
C GLY A 183 -2.34 20.31 -6.17
N TYR A 184 -1.40 19.38 -6.33
CA TYR A 184 -1.35 18.12 -5.61
C TYR A 184 -0.48 18.19 -4.36
N GLU A 185 0.28 19.26 -4.17
CA GLU A 185 1.00 19.45 -2.91
C GLU A 185 -0.04 19.63 -1.79
N LEU A 186 0.01 18.73 -0.82
CA LEU A 186 -0.89 18.74 0.33
C LEU A 186 -0.04 18.86 1.60
N PRO A 187 -0.41 19.78 2.51
CA PRO A 187 0.34 19.97 3.74
C PRO A 187 0.32 18.69 4.59
N LEU A 188 1.25 18.63 5.55
CA LEU A 188 1.21 17.60 6.57
C LEU A 188 -0.08 17.74 7.38
N THR A 189 -0.88 16.67 7.41
CA THR A 189 -2.16 16.63 8.13
C THR A 189 -2.26 15.38 8.99
N ASP A 190 -2.95 15.49 10.12
CA ASP A 190 -3.44 14.33 10.86
C ASP A 190 -4.65 13.77 10.10
N GLU A 191 -4.69 12.44 9.92
CA GLU A 191 -5.75 11.74 9.18
C GLU A 191 -6.39 10.67 10.07
N ASP A 192 -7.64 10.33 9.77
CA ASP A 192 -8.24 9.12 10.33
C ASP A 192 -7.45 7.89 9.83
N PRO A 193 -7.07 6.95 10.72
CA PRO A 193 -6.32 5.77 10.30
C PRO A 193 -7.04 4.99 9.19
N TYR A 194 -6.31 4.59 8.15
CA TYR A 194 -6.83 3.68 7.15
C TYR A 194 -6.94 2.25 7.71
N SER A 195 -7.67 1.38 7.01
CA SER A 195 -7.75 -0.06 7.29
C SER A 195 -6.37 -0.71 7.37
N SER A 196 -5.46 -0.35 6.47
CA SER A 196 -4.08 -0.81 6.45
C SER A 196 -3.28 -0.38 7.68
N CYS A 197 -3.41 0.88 8.12
CA CYS A 197 -2.77 1.35 9.34
C CYS A 197 -3.32 0.60 10.58
N ARG A 198 -4.65 0.41 10.65
CA ARG A 198 -5.27 -0.39 11.71
C ARG A 198 -4.84 -1.86 11.69
N ALA A 199 -4.59 -2.44 10.51
CA ALA A 199 -4.17 -3.84 10.37
C ALA A 199 -2.82 -4.12 11.05
N VAL A 200 -1.96 -3.10 11.16
CA VAL A 200 -0.69 -3.19 11.90
C VAL A 200 -0.79 -2.59 13.32
N THR A 201 -2.00 -2.54 13.86
CA THR A 201 -2.41 -1.94 15.15
C THR A 201 -2.08 -0.46 15.30
N GLY A 202 -1.97 0.26 14.18
CA GLY A 202 -1.88 1.70 14.21
C GLY A 202 -3.16 2.34 14.72
N THR A 203 -3.00 3.34 15.58
CA THR A 203 -4.10 4.11 16.17
C THR A 203 -4.10 5.58 15.74
N ARG A 204 -3.03 6.02 15.06
CA ARG A 204 -2.92 7.37 14.51
C ARG A 204 -2.25 7.37 13.16
N GLN A 205 -2.66 8.29 12.29
CA GLN A 205 -2.11 8.45 10.96
C GLN A 205 -1.82 9.91 10.63
N MET A 206 -0.78 10.13 9.84
CA MET A 206 -0.48 11.44 9.24
C MET A 206 -0.18 11.26 7.76
N GLY A 207 -0.64 12.21 6.93
CA GLY A 207 -0.39 12.23 5.50
C GLY A 207 0.28 13.52 5.05
N ARG A 208 1.12 13.43 4.02
CA ARG A 208 1.69 14.57 3.29
C ARG A 208 1.82 14.20 1.82
N THR A 209 1.56 15.15 0.92
CA THR A 209 1.89 14.99 -0.50
C THR A 209 2.93 16.03 -0.90
N MET A 210 4.02 15.57 -1.50
CA MET A 210 5.14 16.40 -1.93
C MET A 210 5.25 16.34 -3.44
N VAL A 211 5.54 17.49 -4.05
CA VAL A 211 5.69 17.61 -5.49
C VAL A 211 7.14 18.01 -5.78
N GLY A 212 7.81 17.23 -6.60
CA GLY A 212 9.16 17.52 -7.09
C GLY A 212 9.15 18.65 -8.11
N SER A 213 10.33 18.98 -8.63
CA SER A 213 10.45 20.02 -9.64
C SER A 213 9.66 19.69 -10.91
N ALA A 214 9.34 20.74 -11.69
CA ALA A 214 8.66 20.56 -12.97
C ALA A 214 9.46 19.67 -13.95
N ALA A 215 10.79 19.56 -13.79
CA ALA A 215 11.61 18.70 -14.63
C ALA A 215 11.42 17.21 -14.32
N THR A 216 11.17 16.85 -13.05
CA THR A 216 11.00 15.46 -12.64
C THR A 216 9.54 15.01 -12.72
N GLY A 217 8.58 15.94 -12.57
CA GLY A 217 7.15 15.60 -12.52
C GLY A 217 6.80 14.62 -11.40
N ALA A 218 7.67 14.51 -10.40
CA ALA A 218 7.56 13.53 -9.33
C ALA A 218 6.50 13.97 -8.32
N VAL A 219 5.62 13.07 -7.93
CA VAL A 219 4.72 13.26 -6.80
C VAL A 219 5.01 12.16 -5.79
N VAL A 220 5.35 12.52 -4.56
CA VAL A 220 5.57 11.56 -3.48
C VAL A 220 4.47 11.71 -2.44
N TRP A 221 3.74 10.62 -2.22
CA TRP A 221 2.81 10.51 -1.10
C TRP A 221 3.53 9.89 0.08
N ALA A 222 3.47 10.58 1.22
CA ALA A 222 4.00 10.10 2.48
C ALA A 222 2.85 9.82 3.44
N VAL A 223 2.81 8.61 4.00
CA VAL A 223 1.82 8.20 4.99
C VAL A 223 2.55 7.59 6.19
N ALA A 224 2.33 8.16 7.37
CA ALA A 224 2.84 7.63 8.62
C ALA A 224 1.72 6.97 9.42
N CYS A 225 1.96 5.73 9.85
CA CYS A 225 1.12 4.97 10.75
C CYS A 225 1.83 4.76 12.09
N LEU A 226 1.15 5.08 13.19
CA LEU A 226 1.72 5.01 14.53
C LEU A 226 0.82 4.20 15.47
N SER A 227 1.42 3.37 16.33
CA SER A 227 0.73 2.61 17.38
C SER A 227 0.91 3.29 18.72
N HIS A 228 -0.18 3.87 19.25
CA HIS A 228 -0.23 4.54 20.56
C HIS A 228 0.98 5.48 20.81
N PRO A 229 1.23 6.46 19.92
CA PRO A 229 2.48 7.20 19.97
C PRO A 229 2.56 8.14 21.16
N SER A 230 3.73 8.16 21.80
CA SER A 230 4.14 9.21 22.73
C SER A 230 4.25 10.58 22.03
N ALA A 231 4.22 11.66 22.81
CA ALA A 231 4.44 13.01 22.29
C ALA A 231 5.82 13.15 21.61
N ALA A 232 6.84 12.47 22.13
CA ALA A 232 8.18 12.46 21.55
C ALA A 232 8.19 11.78 20.17
N GLN A 233 7.53 10.63 20.04
CA GLN A 233 7.42 9.92 18.77
C GLN A 233 6.62 10.73 17.73
N LEU A 234 5.50 11.35 18.12
CA LEU A 234 4.76 12.26 17.23
C LEU A 234 5.64 13.39 16.71
N THR A 235 6.46 13.98 17.58
CA THR A 235 7.40 15.04 17.20
C THR A 235 8.45 14.52 16.21
N ARG A 236 9.02 13.32 16.46
CA ARG A 236 10.00 12.69 15.55
C ARG A 236 9.40 12.42 14.17
N VAL A 237 8.19 11.86 14.10
CA VAL A 237 7.52 11.57 12.82
C VAL A 237 7.16 12.84 12.07
N ARG A 238 6.64 13.87 12.76
CA ARG A 238 6.37 15.18 12.14
C ARG A 238 7.64 15.82 11.61
N GLY A 239 8.74 15.76 12.37
CA GLY A 239 10.05 16.25 11.92
C GLY A 239 10.57 15.52 10.68
N LEU A 240 10.44 14.19 10.65
CA LEU A 240 10.77 13.38 9.46
C LEU A 240 9.94 13.80 8.25
N LEU A 241 8.61 13.86 8.39
CA LEU A 241 7.72 14.22 7.29
C LEU A 241 7.92 15.65 6.81
N ALA A 242 8.16 16.60 7.72
CA ALA A 242 8.37 18.01 7.39
C ALA A 242 9.74 18.27 6.75
N SER A 243 10.76 17.50 7.10
CA SER A 243 12.11 17.62 6.53
C SER A 243 12.31 16.87 5.21
N ALA A 244 11.27 16.18 4.72
CA ALA A 244 11.31 15.57 3.40
C ALA A 244 11.18 16.65 2.31
N ASP A 245 12.17 16.68 1.40
CA ASP A 245 12.32 17.69 0.35
C ASP A 245 13.00 17.10 -0.90
N PHE A 246 12.99 17.82 -2.03
CA PHE A 246 13.66 17.41 -3.27
C PHE A 246 14.99 18.14 -3.55
N GLY A 247 15.53 18.85 -2.55
CA GLY A 247 16.71 19.73 -2.70
C GLY A 247 16.36 21.15 -3.09
#